data_AF-A0AAE0CDZ6-F1
#
_entry.id   AF-A0AAE0CDZ6-F1
#
_cell.length_a   1.000
_cell.length_b   1.000
_cell.length_c   1.000
_cell.angle_alpha   90.00
_cell.angle_beta   90.00
_cell.angle_gamma   90.00
#
_symmetry.space_group_name_H-M   'P 1'
#
loop_
_entity.id
_entity.type
_entity.pdbx_description
1 polymer ?
#
loop_
_entity_poly.entity_id
_entity_poly.type
_entity_poly.pdbx_seq_one_letter_code
_entity_poly.pdbx_strand_id
1 'polypeptide(L)'
;MLGTFTDRGLLHVAGVAVFSRRALPLAAWTNGLELAGIKADTDSASLILETGVDKQWRYASYRRTKAANEEAEQWEAAKKETDGMHFLAIQEDPDAPSCAGFWMLRDYEPSTSI
;
A
#
# COMPACT_ATOMS: atom_id res chain seq x y z
N MET A 1 11.26 40.30 11.19
CA MET A 1 11.13 40.10 9.73
C MET A 1 11.30 38.62 9.45
N LEU A 2 10.22 37.96 9.03
CA LEU A 2 10.14 36.71 8.24
C LEU A 2 10.91 35.47 8.75
N GLY A 3 10.31 34.31 8.99
CA GLY A 3 8.95 33.85 8.77
C GLY A 3 8.87 32.43 9.34
N THR A 4 7.72 32.08 9.91
CA THR A 4 7.39 30.69 10.22
C THR A 4 7.41 29.91 8.91
N PHE A 5 8.43 29.07 8.72
CA PHE A 5 8.38 28.02 7.72
C PHE A 5 7.39 26.99 8.24
N THR A 6 6.10 27.23 7.97
CA THR A 6 5.08 26.20 8.11
C THR A 6 5.52 25.09 7.19
N ASP A 7 5.96 23.98 7.77
CA ASP A 7 6.22 22.73 7.09
C ASP A 7 5.05 22.48 6.13
N ARG A 8 5.27 22.66 4.84
CA ARG A 8 4.33 22.18 3.83
C ARG A 8 4.42 20.68 3.94
N GLY A 9 3.51 20.12 4.75
CA GLY A 9 3.45 18.70 5.08
C GLY A 9 3.81 17.85 3.89
N LEU A 10 4.96 17.18 3.97
CA LEU A 10 5.37 16.20 2.99
C LEU A 10 4.27 15.13 2.98
N LEU A 11 3.48 15.09 1.91
CA LEU A 11 2.49 14.04 1.70
C LEU A 11 3.26 12.71 1.57
N HIS A 12 3.09 11.83 2.55
CA HIS A 12 3.70 10.50 2.55
C HIS A 12 2.76 9.55 1.81
N VAL A 13 3.19 9.05 0.65
CA VAL A 13 2.43 8.02 -0.08
C VAL A 13 2.61 6.69 0.64
N ALA A 14 1.50 6.10 1.07
CA ALA A 14 1.49 4.80 1.74
C ALA A 14 1.97 3.70 0.79
N GLY A 15 2.85 2.82 1.26
CA GLY A 15 3.48 1.81 0.43
C GLY A 15 3.62 0.46 1.12
N VAL A 16 3.56 -0.61 0.34
CA VAL A 16 3.91 -1.96 0.80
C VAL A 16 5.09 -2.45 -0.03
N ALA A 17 6.20 -2.77 0.64
CA ALA A 17 7.37 -3.41 0.03
C ALA A 17 7.39 -4.91 0.36
N VAL A 18 7.47 -5.73 -0.68
CA VAL A 18 7.51 -7.19 -0.58
C VAL A 18 8.89 -7.69 -0.95
N PHE A 19 9.53 -8.35 0.00
CA PHE A 19 10.85 -8.93 -0.17
C PHE A 19 10.76 -10.42 -0.50
N SER A 20 11.35 -10.83 -1.62
CA SER A 20 11.32 -12.23 -2.04
C SER A 20 12.46 -12.56 -2.98
N ARG A 21 13.18 -13.66 -2.72
CA ARG A 21 14.14 -14.25 -3.67
C ARG A 21 13.53 -14.63 -5.02
N ARG A 22 12.20 -14.66 -5.12
CA ARG A 22 11.45 -14.88 -6.37
C ARG A 22 10.75 -13.59 -6.83
N ALA A 23 11.38 -12.43 -6.62
CA ALA A 23 10.80 -11.13 -6.93
C ALA A 23 10.32 -11.02 -8.38
N LEU A 24 11.13 -11.44 -9.36
CA LEU A 24 10.76 -11.37 -10.78
C LEU A 24 9.57 -12.28 -11.14
N PRO A 25 9.57 -13.59 -10.81
CA PRO A 25 8.38 -14.43 -11.02
C PRO A 25 7.13 -13.92 -10.30
N LEU A 26 7.29 -13.40 -9.08
CA LEU A 26 6.17 -12.85 -8.31
C LEU A 26 5.60 -11.60 -8.98
N ALA A 27 6.46 -10.67 -9.42
CA ALA A 27 6.04 -9.48 -10.14
C ALA A 27 5.36 -9.81 -11.48
N ALA A 28 5.87 -10.82 -12.20
CA ALA A 28 5.25 -11.31 -13.42
C ALA A 28 3.85 -11.89 -13.17
N TRP A 29 3.66 -12.64 -12.07
CA TRP A 29 2.34 -13.11 -11.66
C TRP A 29 1.41 -11.95 -11.28
N THR A 30 1.91 -10.99 -10.52
CA THR A 30 1.17 -9.79 -10.10
C THR A 30 0.72 -8.94 -11.30
N ASN A 31 1.52 -8.84 -12.37
CA ASN A 31 1.12 -8.17 -13.62
C ASN A 31 -0.09 -8.80 -14.31
N GLY A 32 -0.34 -10.10 -14.10
CA GLY A 32 -1.54 -10.76 -14.61
C GLY A 32 -2.80 -10.47 -13.80
N LEU A 33 -2.67 -9.79 -12.66
CA LEU A 33 -3.79 -9.35 -11.84
C LEU A 33 -4.21 -7.95 -12.25
N GLU A 34 -5.52 -7.73 -12.35
CA GLU A 34 -6.10 -6.39 -12.44
C GLU A 34 -6.04 -5.73 -11.05
N LEU A 35 -4.85 -5.42 -10.54
CA LEU A 35 -4.67 -4.80 -9.22
C LEU A 35 -5.44 -3.49 -9.13
N ALA A 36 -6.34 -3.42 -8.16
CA ALA A 36 -7.18 -2.25 -7.88
C ALA A 36 -6.68 -1.50 -6.64
N GLY A 37 -6.18 -2.21 -5.63
CA GLY A 37 -5.73 -1.57 -4.38
C GLY A 37 -5.14 -2.54 -3.36
N ILE A 38 -4.64 -1.96 -2.28
CA ILE A 38 -4.16 -2.66 -1.08
C ILE A 38 -4.85 -2.07 0.14
N LYS A 39 -5.31 -2.95 1.04
CA LYS A 39 -5.92 -2.55 2.31
C LYS A 39 -5.26 -3.26 3.49
N ALA A 40 -5.05 -2.53 4.57
CA ALA A 40 -4.72 -3.12 5.86
C ALA A 40 -6.01 -3.36 6.66
N ASP A 41 -6.24 -4.61 7.05
CA ASP A 41 -7.39 -5.05 7.83
C ASP A 41 -6.92 -5.48 9.23
N THR A 42 -7.22 -4.65 10.24
CA THR A 42 -6.86 -4.89 11.64
C THR A 42 -7.70 -5.98 12.30
N ASP A 43 -8.94 -6.17 11.86
CA ASP A 43 -9.87 -7.19 12.37
C ASP A 43 -9.41 -8.60 12.02
N SER A 44 -8.75 -8.77 10.87
CA SER A 44 -8.11 -10.02 10.47
C SER A 44 -6.58 -10.03 10.60
N ALA A 45 -5.97 -8.90 10.99
CA ALA A 45 -4.53 -8.70 11.05
C ALA A 45 -3.83 -9.10 9.74
N SER A 46 -4.33 -8.56 8.62
CA SER A 46 -3.84 -8.92 7.30
C SER A 46 -3.81 -7.77 6.30
N LEU A 47 -2.97 -7.92 5.28
CA LEU A 47 -2.99 -7.11 4.07
C LEU A 47 -3.88 -7.80 3.03
N ILE A 48 -4.81 -7.05 2.47
CA ILE A 48 -5.75 -7.48 1.45
C ILE A 48 -5.34 -6.85 0.12
N LEU A 49 -5.19 -7.68 -0.92
CA LEU A 49 -5.10 -7.20 -2.30
C LEU A 49 -6.49 -7.18 -2.91
N GLU A 50 -6.85 -6.06 -3.50
CA GLU A 50 -8.06 -5.90 -4.28
C GLU A 50 -7.73 -6.03 -5.76
N THR A 51 -8.53 -6.80 -6.49
CA THR A 51 -8.35 -7.05 -7.92
C THR A 51 -9.67 -6.99 -8.67
N GLY A 52 -9.66 -6.44 -9.88
CA GLY A 52 -10.86 -6.28 -10.71
C GLY A 52 -11.90 -5.38 -10.03
N VAL A 53 -13.18 -5.74 -10.16
CA VAL A 53 -14.30 -4.94 -9.63
C VAL A 53 -14.65 -5.30 -8.19
N ASP A 54 -14.52 -6.56 -7.79
CA ASP A 54 -15.11 -7.07 -6.54
C ASP A 54 -14.30 -8.15 -5.80
N LYS A 55 -13.08 -8.47 -6.24
CA LYS A 55 -12.30 -9.57 -5.65
C LYS A 55 -11.30 -9.06 -4.63
N GLN A 56 -11.32 -9.67 -3.46
CA GLN A 56 -10.37 -9.43 -2.39
C GLN A 56 -9.63 -10.71 -2.02
N TRP A 57 -8.32 -10.60 -1.85
CA TRP A 57 -7.44 -11.73 -1.51
C TRP A 57 -6.58 -11.36 -0.32
N ARG A 58 -6.53 -12.23 0.69
CA ARG A 58 -5.53 -12.08 1.75
C ARG A 58 -4.14 -12.29 1.15
N TYR A 59 -3.32 -11.26 1.19
CA TYR A 59 -1.98 -11.27 0.61
C TYR A 59 -0.90 -11.65 1.63
N ALA A 60 -0.99 -11.09 2.83
CA ALA A 60 -0.10 -11.40 3.94
C ALA A 60 -0.85 -11.26 5.26
N SER A 61 -0.45 -12.01 6.27
CA SER A 61 -0.87 -11.77 7.66
C SER A 61 0.28 -11.21 8.46
N TYR A 62 -0.04 -10.44 9.50
CA TYR A 62 0.93 -9.96 10.47
C TYR A 62 0.53 -10.41 11.88
N ARG A 63 1.50 -10.41 12.80
CA ARG A 63 1.23 -10.77 14.19
C ARG A 63 0.39 -9.68 14.84
N ARG A 64 -0.80 -10.04 15.33
CA ARG A 64 -1.67 -9.14 16.08
C ARG A 64 -0.97 -8.67 17.35
N THR A 65 -0.56 -7.41 17.33
CA THR A 65 -0.02 -6.67 18.46
C THR A 65 -0.57 -5.24 18.41
N LYS A 66 -0.57 -4.54 19.53
CA LYS A 66 -1.03 -3.14 19.58
C LYS A 66 -0.25 -2.26 18.59
N ALA A 67 1.07 -2.38 18.59
CA ALA A 67 1.95 -1.64 17.68
C ALA A 67 1.68 -1.96 16.20
N ALA A 68 1.51 -3.23 15.82
CA ALA A 68 1.25 -3.60 14.43
C ALA A 68 -0.14 -3.12 13.95
N ASN A 69 -1.15 -3.10 14.84
CA ASN A 69 -2.45 -2.53 14.52
C ASN A 69 -2.38 -1.00 14.37
N GLU A 70 -1.65 -0.31 15.25
CA GLU A 70 -1.43 1.13 15.14
C GLU A 70 -0.70 1.50 13.84
N GLU A 71 0.30 0.71 13.43
CA GLU A 71 1.00 0.89 12.14
C GLU A 71 0.06 0.69 10.95
N ALA A 72 -0.78 -0.35 10.97
CA ALA A 72 -1.79 -0.58 9.94
C ALA A 72 -2.81 0.56 9.82
N GLU A 73 -3.29 1.08 10.96
CA GLU A 73 -4.21 2.22 11.01
C GLU A 73 -3.56 3.51 10.48
N GLN A 74 -2.30 3.76 10.84
CA GLN A 74 -1.53 4.90 10.33
C GLN A 74 -1.29 4.79 8.82
N TRP A 75 -1.04 3.58 8.31
CA TRP A 75 -0.88 3.33 6.88
C TRP A 75 -2.17 3.66 6.10
N GLU A 76 -3.34 3.22 6.58
CA GLU A 76 -4.63 3.56 5.99
C GLU A 76 -4.95 5.06 6.09
N ALA A 77 -4.56 5.72 7.19
CA ALA A 77 -4.72 7.16 7.34
C ALA A 77 -3.86 7.94 6.32
N ALA A 78 -2.58 7.59 6.18
CA ALA A 78 -1.68 8.21 5.19
C ALA A 78 -2.17 8.00 3.75
N LYS A 79 -2.70 6.82 3.43
CA LYS A 79 -3.34 6.55 2.13
C LYS A 79 -4.53 7.49 1.88
N LYS A 80 -5.39 7.71 2.88
CA LYS A 80 -6.53 8.64 2.77
C LYS A 80 -6.09 10.10 2.61
N GLU A 81 -5.05 10.53 3.31
CA GLU A 81 -4.48 11.88 3.18
C GLU A 81 -3.94 12.19 1.77
N THR A 82 -3.61 11.14 1.00
CA THR A 82 -3.14 11.24 -0.38
C THR A 82 -4.22 10.89 -1.41
N ASP A 83 -5.50 11.01 -1.02
CA ASP A 83 -6.67 10.74 -1.87
C ASP A 83 -6.65 9.33 -2.49
N GLY A 84 -6.34 8.37 -1.62
CA GLY A 84 -6.28 6.95 -1.95
C GLY A 84 -4.99 6.50 -2.61
N MET A 85 -4.03 7.40 -2.86
CA MET A 85 -2.77 7.05 -3.53
C MET A 85 -1.90 6.13 -2.67
N HIS A 86 -1.44 5.03 -3.25
CA HIS A 86 -0.54 4.10 -2.59
C HIS A 86 0.25 3.27 -3.60
N PHE A 87 1.21 2.47 -3.14
CA PHE A 87 1.97 1.61 -4.04
C PHE A 87 2.26 0.21 -3.49
N LEU A 88 2.46 -0.73 -4.42
CA LEU A 88 3.08 -2.02 -4.19
C LEU A 88 4.46 -2.04 -4.84
N ALA A 89 5.50 -2.39 -4.08
CA ALA A 89 6.84 -2.64 -4.59
C ALA A 89 7.22 -4.09 -4.31
N ILE A 90 7.74 -4.80 -5.31
CA ILE A 90 8.27 -6.16 -5.18
C ILE A 90 9.76 -6.12 -5.49
N GLN A 91 10.59 -6.57 -4.56
CA GLN A 91 12.04 -6.55 -4.68
C GLN A 91 12.69 -7.78 -4.02
N GLU A 92 13.95 -8.03 -4.33
CA GLU A 92 14.64 -9.23 -3.85
C GLU A 92 14.89 -9.18 -2.34
N ASP A 93 15.35 -8.02 -1.88
CA ASP A 93 15.71 -7.72 -0.49
C ASP A 93 15.68 -6.18 -0.24
N PRO A 94 15.83 -5.71 1.02
CA PRO A 94 15.78 -4.29 1.38
C PRO A 94 16.84 -3.39 0.73
N ASP A 95 17.98 -3.96 0.36
CA ASP A 95 19.14 -3.23 -0.15
C ASP A 95 19.24 -3.34 -1.70
N ALA A 96 18.26 -3.98 -2.34
CA ALA A 96 18.22 -4.17 -3.77
C ALA A 96 18.20 -2.80 -4.51
N PRO A 97 19.03 -2.61 -5.55
CA PRO A 97 19.14 -1.32 -6.24
C PRO A 97 17.92 -0.98 -7.12
N SER A 98 17.00 -1.93 -7.32
CA SER A 98 15.81 -1.77 -8.15
C SER A 98 14.70 -2.72 -7.74
N CYS A 99 13.44 -2.33 -7.95
CA CYS A 99 12.28 -3.21 -7.81
C CYS A 99 12.12 -4.11 -9.04
N ALA A 100 11.72 -5.36 -8.84
CA ALA A 100 11.28 -6.27 -9.90
C ALA A 100 9.89 -5.92 -10.44
N GLY A 101 9.08 -5.22 -9.65
CA GLY A 101 7.78 -4.69 -10.05
C GLY A 101 7.36 -3.54 -9.14
N PHE A 102 6.65 -2.57 -9.71
CA PHE A 102 6.15 -1.41 -9.00
C PHE A 102 4.78 -1.00 -9.58
N TRP A 103 3.78 -0.89 -8.71
CA TRP A 103 2.43 -0.47 -9.08
C TRP A 103 2.05 0.75 -8.25
N MET A 104 1.76 1.85 -8.92
CA MET A 104 1.10 3.01 -8.32
C MET A 104 -0.40 2.80 -8.46
N LEU A 105 -1.11 2.86 -7.34
CA LEU A 105 -2.54 2.54 -7.23
C LEU A 105 -3.27 3.71 -6.59
N ARG A 106 -4.57 3.81 -6.83
CA ARG A 106 -5.43 4.80 -6.19
C ARG A 106 -6.78 4.18 -5.90
N ASP A 107 -7.19 4.23 -4.64
CA ASP A 107 -8.53 3.81 -4.26
C ASP A 107 -9.54 4.69 -5.02
N TYR A 108 -10.52 4.07 -5.67
CA TYR A 108 -11.63 4.78 -6.29
C TYR A 108 -12.80 4.84 -5.31
N GLU A 109 -12.95 5.97 -4.61
CA GLU A 109 -14.24 6.30 -4.01
C GLU A 109 -15.13 6.93 -5.09
N PRO A 110 -16.25 6.30 -5.46
CA PRO A 110 -17.20 6.94 -6.36
C PRO A 110 -17.69 8.23 -5.69
N SER A 111 -17.50 9.37 -6.36
CA SER A 111 -17.99 10.66 -5.88
C SER A 111 -19.49 10.56 -5.62
N THR A 112 -19.89 10.56 -4.35
CA THR A 112 -21.30 10.71 -3.98
C THR A 112 -21.63 12.20 -4.07
N SER A 113 -21.72 12.70 -5.30
CA SER A 113 -22.34 13.99 -5.59
C SER A 113 -23.77 13.69 -6.01
N ILE A 114 -24.69 13.74 -5.04
CA ILE A 114 -26.13 13.91 -5.26
C ILE A 114 -26.51 15.26 -4.69
#